data_AF-A0A1M3E4C4-F1
#
_entry.id   AF-A0A1M3E4C4-F1
#
_cell.length_a   1.000
_cell.length_b   1.000
_cell.length_c   1.000
_cell.angle_alpha   90.00
_cell.angle_beta   90.00
_cell.angle_gamma   90.00
#
_symmetry.space_group_name_H-M   'P 1'
#
loop_
_entity.id
_entity.type
_entity.pdbx_description
1 polymer ?
#
loop_
_entity_poly.entity_id
_entity_poly.type
_entity_poly.pdbx_seq_one_letter_code
_entity_poly.pdbx_strand_id
1 'polypeptide(L)'
;MTLFFTNRRERNKFVLDNKYKEYLELRSFYIDQIASLEKIKRLTKYGESYKDLIDEMSSLNARAGLLGSEAVNKKMHVISDMLYLWSSTYKKGLPKSIGNSGYAVQSNMDIPFLEKAKELEPELDVEIIQLNEIMKTELASMKKNIR
;
A
#
# COMPACT_ATOMS: atom_id res chain seq x y z
N MET A 1 22.59 10.46 46.05
CA MET A 1 22.73 11.01 44.68
C MET A 1 22.74 9.94 43.59
N THR A 2 23.27 8.74 43.81
CA THR A 2 23.33 7.63 42.82
C THR A 2 21.97 7.16 42.27
N LEU A 3 20.94 7.09 43.12
CA LEU A 3 19.57 6.69 42.73
C LEU A 3 18.90 7.60 41.69
N PHE A 4 19.22 8.90 41.68
CA PHE A 4 18.67 9.84 40.70
C PHE A 4 19.31 9.66 39.31
N PHE A 5 20.60 9.31 39.27
CA PHE A 5 21.33 9.07 38.02
C PHE A 5 20.97 7.73 37.38
N THR A 6 20.74 6.68 38.18
CA THR A 6 20.22 5.39 37.68
C THR A 6 18.81 5.53 37.13
N ASN A 7 17.91 6.22 37.84
CA ASN A 7 16.53 6.40 37.40
C ASN A 7 16.43 7.25 36.11
N ARG A 8 17.26 8.30 35.98
CA ARG A 8 17.35 9.09 34.74
C ARG A 8 17.89 8.28 33.56
N ARG A 9 18.90 7.43 33.79
CA ARG A 9 19.47 6.56 32.75
C ARG A 9 18.49 5.49 32.29
N GLU A 10 17.78 4.85 33.22
CA GLU A 10 16.74 3.87 32.92
C GLU A 10 15.57 4.49 32.16
N ARG A 11 15.11 5.68 32.57
CA ARG A 11 14.09 6.43 31.86
C ARG A 11 14.50 6.78 30.44
N ASN A 12 15.73 7.25 30.24
CA ASN A 12 16.25 7.54 28.90
C ASN A 12 16.34 6.30 28.02
N LYS A 13 16.81 5.17 28.59
CA LYS A 13 16.84 3.88 27.88
C LYS A 13 15.43 3.44 27.47
N PHE A 14 14.47 3.51 28.40
CA PHE A 14 13.07 3.16 28.12
C PHE A 14 12.47 4.00 26.99
N VAL A 15 12.72 5.32 26.97
CA VAL A 15 12.24 6.21 25.91
C VAL A 15 12.87 5.84 24.56
N LEU A 16 14.17 5.54 24.53
CA LEU A 16 14.85 5.12 23.30
C LEU A 16 14.33 3.77 22.80
N ASP A 17 14.14 2.80 23.70
CA ASP A 17 13.58 1.48 23.38
C ASP A 17 12.16 1.62 22.82
N ASN A 18 11.34 2.53 23.38
CA ASN A 18 9.99 2.78 22.89
C ASN A 18 9.98 3.40 21.49
N LYS A 19 10.79 4.44 21.26
CA LYS A 19 10.91 5.06 19.92
C LYS A 19 11.43 4.08 18.87
N TYR A 20 12.33 3.17 19.26
CA TYR A 20 12.83 2.14 18.36
C TYR A 20 11.75 1.12 18.00
N LYS A 21 10.89 0.73 18.95
CA LYS A 21 9.73 -0.12 18.67
C LYS A 21 8.75 0.57 17.72
N GLU A 22 8.39 1.82 17.97
CA GLU A 22 7.50 2.61 17.10
C GLU A 22 8.06 2.68 15.67
N TYR A 23 9.37 2.88 15.51
CA TYR A 23 10.03 2.87 14.20
C TYR A 23 9.92 1.51 13.49
N LEU A 24 10.10 0.40 14.21
CA LEU A 24 9.99 -0.94 13.63
C LEU A 24 8.55 -1.25 13.21
N GLU A 25 7.58 -0.88 14.02
CA GLU A 25 6.15 -1.05 13.73
C GLU A 25 5.74 -0.24 12.49
N LEU A 26 6.14 1.04 12.42
CA LEU A 26 5.87 1.88 11.26
C LEU A 26 6.53 1.33 9.99
N ARG A 27 7.78 0.86 10.09
CA ARG A 27 8.49 0.25 8.98
C ARG A 27 7.78 -1.02 8.48
N SER A 28 7.35 -1.90 9.38
CA SER A 28 6.62 -3.11 9.02
C SER A 28 5.31 -2.74 8.32
N PHE A 29 4.58 -1.78 8.89
CA PHE A 29 3.32 -1.30 8.32
C PHE A 29 3.49 -0.76 6.90
N TYR A 30 4.53 0.03 6.62
CA TYR A 30 4.81 0.53 5.28
C TYR A 30 5.18 -0.58 4.28
N ILE A 31 5.92 -1.59 4.72
CA ILE A 31 6.21 -2.77 3.89
C ILE A 31 4.91 -3.49 3.53
N ASP A 32 4.05 -3.73 4.51
CA ASP A 32 2.77 -4.42 4.31
C ASP A 32 1.85 -3.64 3.36
N GLN A 33 1.83 -2.31 3.45
CA GLN A 33 1.07 -1.45 2.54
C GLN A 33 1.51 -1.58 1.08
N ILE A 34 2.81 -1.47 0.82
CA ILE A 34 3.35 -1.61 -0.54
C ILE A 34 3.11 -3.02 -1.07
N ALA A 35 3.36 -4.05 -0.26
CA ALA A 35 3.12 -5.44 -0.63
C ALA A 35 1.65 -5.68 -0.98
N SER A 36 0.73 -5.08 -0.22
CA SER A 36 -0.69 -5.17 -0.50
C SER A 36 -1.02 -4.55 -1.86
N LEU A 37 -0.56 -3.33 -2.15
CA LEU A 37 -0.77 -2.66 -3.45
C LEU A 37 -0.28 -3.51 -4.63
N GLU A 38 0.91 -4.10 -4.53
CA GLU A 38 1.45 -5.02 -5.53
C GLU A 38 0.60 -6.29 -5.68
N LYS A 39 0.11 -6.83 -4.56
CA LYS A 39 -0.80 -7.99 -4.55
C LYS A 39 -2.11 -7.65 -5.28
N ILE A 40 -2.69 -6.47 -5.07
CA ILE A 40 -3.92 -6.06 -5.79
C ILE A 40 -3.66 -6.01 -7.30
N LYS A 41 -2.56 -5.36 -7.71
CA LYS A 41 -2.18 -5.30 -9.12
C LYS A 41 -2.07 -6.69 -9.73
N ARG A 42 -1.43 -7.61 -9.02
CA ARG A 42 -1.25 -8.99 -9.44
C ARG A 42 -2.58 -9.72 -9.60
N LEU A 43 -3.44 -9.68 -8.59
CA LEU A 43 -4.78 -10.31 -8.63
C LEU A 43 -5.63 -9.74 -9.77
N THR A 44 -5.55 -8.42 -9.99
CA THR A 44 -6.25 -7.73 -11.09
C THR A 44 -5.83 -8.29 -12.44
N LYS A 45 -4.52 -8.49 -12.66
CA LYS A 45 -3.98 -9.05 -13.90
C LYS A 45 -4.37 -10.51 -14.12
N TYR A 46 -4.42 -11.32 -13.05
CA TYR A 46 -4.84 -12.71 -13.13
C TYR A 46 -6.36 -12.92 -13.18
N GLY A 47 -7.14 -11.86 -12.97
CA GLY A 47 -8.61 -11.95 -12.95
C GLY A 47 -9.15 -12.72 -11.74
N GLU A 48 -8.36 -12.84 -10.68
CA GLU A 48 -8.73 -13.56 -9.46
C GLU A 48 -9.70 -12.76 -8.57
N SER A 49 -10.38 -13.46 -7.66
CA SER A 49 -11.31 -12.83 -6.71
C SER A 49 -10.56 -12.03 -5.66
N TYR A 50 -11.08 -10.84 -5.33
CA TYR A 50 -10.55 -9.97 -4.27
C TYR A 50 -11.05 -10.33 -2.86
N LYS A 51 -11.74 -11.47 -2.68
CA LYS A 51 -12.44 -11.78 -1.42
C LYS A 51 -11.51 -11.70 -0.19
N ASP A 52 -10.33 -12.29 -0.29
CA ASP A 52 -9.35 -12.32 0.81
C ASP A 52 -8.60 -10.98 0.96
N LEU A 53 -8.68 -10.12 -0.05
CA LEU A 53 -8.02 -8.81 -0.08
C LEU A 53 -8.85 -7.73 0.64
N ILE A 54 -10.18 -7.86 0.67
CA ILE A 54 -11.07 -6.87 1.31
C ILE A 54 -10.80 -6.76 2.80
N ASP A 55 -10.66 -7.90 3.49
CA ASP A 55 -10.41 -7.94 4.92
C ASP A 55 -9.00 -7.41 5.27
N GLU A 56 -8.00 -7.78 4.46
CA GLU A 56 -6.62 -7.30 4.57
C GLU A 56 -6.54 -5.77 4.39
N MET A 57 -7.25 -5.23 3.39
CA MET A 57 -7.29 -3.80 3.10
C MET A 57 -8.04 -2.99 4.16
N SER A 58 -9.10 -3.54 4.76
CA SER A 58 -9.82 -2.91 5.86
C SER A 58 -8.89 -2.69 7.07
N SER A 59 -8.12 -3.72 7.44
CA SER A 59 -7.13 -3.65 8.51
C SER A 59 -6.00 -2.64 8.20
N LEU A 60 -5.50 -2.66 6.96
CA LEU A 60 -4.45 -1.76 6.50
C LEU A 60 -4.90 -0.29 6.50
N ASN A 61 -6.14 -0.01 6.08
CA ASN A 61 -6.70 1.35 6.11
C ASN A 61 -6.91 1.86 7.53
N ALA A 62 -7.40 1.02 8.44
CA ALA A 62 -7.54 1.38 9.85
C ALA A 62 -6.18 1.72 10.48
N ARG A 63 -5.13 0.95 10.15
CA ARG A 63 -3.76 1.23 10.59
C ARG A 63 -3.18 2.49 9.95
N ALA A 64 -3.47 2.76 8.68
CA ALA A 64 -3.02 3.97 7.98
C ALA A 64 -3.52 5.25 8.65
N GLY A 65 -4.80 5.28 9.06
CA GLY A 65 -5.37 6.42 9.78
C GLY A 65 -4.76 6.68 11.16
N LEU A 66 -4.11 5.68 11.77
CA LEU A 66 -3.51 5.78 13.10
C LEU A 66 -1.99 6.01 13.07
N LEU A 67 -1.28 5.40 12.11
CA LEU A 67 0.18 5.37 12.06
C LEU A 67 0.76 6.18 10.91
N GLY A 68 0.00 6.41 9.84
CA GLY A 68 0.46 7.13 8.66
C GLY A 68 0.47 8.64 8.87
N SER A 69 1.49 9.33 8.36
CA SER A 69 1.46 10.78 8.24
C SER A 69 0.36 11.23 7.28
N GLU A 70 -0.03 12.50 7.38
CA GLU A 70 -0.99 13.12 6.47
C GLU A 70 -0.53 13.00 5.00
N ALA A 71 0.78 13.10 4.75
CA ALA A 71 1.35 12.95 3.40
C ALA A 71 1.16 11.53 2.86
N VAL A 72 1.44 10.50 3.68
CA VAL A 72 1.21 9.09 3.33
C VAL A 72 -0.27 8.85 3.06
N ASN A 73 -1.17 9.34 3.93
CA ASN A 73 -2.61 9.14 3.80
C ASN A 73 -3.18 9.82 2.55
N LYS A 74 -2.76 11.05 2.25
CA LYS A 74 -3.14 11.76 1.01
C LYS A 74 -2.69 10.99 -0.23
N LYS A 75 -1.44 10.51 -0.23
CA LYS A 75 -0.91 9.76 -1.38
C LYS A 75 -1.60 8.40 -1.55
N MET A 76 -1.92 7.72 -0.45
CA MET A 76 -2.70 6.49 -0.48
C MET A 76 -4.10 6.68 -1.04
N HIS A 77 -4.76 7.81 -0.75
CA HIS A 77 -6.04 8.14 -1.36
C HIS A 77 -5.94 8.25 -2.88
N VAL A 78 -4.94 9.01 -3.38
CA VAL A 78 -4.70 9.14 -4.83
C VAL A 78 -4.45 7.77 -5.47
N ILE A 79 -3.60 6.94 -4.87
CA ILE A 79 -3.32 5.59 -5.35
C ILE A 79 -4.58 4.72 -5.35
N SER A 80 -5.43 4.82 -4.33
CA SER A 80 -6.67 4.04 -4.23
C SER A 80 -7.63 4.38 -5.37
N ASP A 81 -7.80 5.66 -5.67
CA ASP A 81 -8.66 6.13 -6.76
C ASP A 81 -8.13 5.67 -8.12
N MET A 82 -6.82 5.80 -8.34
CA MET A 82 -6.18 5.34 -9.58
C MET A 82 -6.24 3.82 -9.71
N LEU A 83 -6.04 3.09 -8.62
CA LEU A 83 -6.10 1.63 -8.62
C LEU A 83 -7.53 1.13 -8.88
N TYR A 84 -8.55 1.80 -8.34
CA TYR A 84 -9.95 1.53 -8.68
C TYR A 84 -10.23 1.79 -10.16
N LEU A 85 -9.80 2.94 -10.67
CA LEU A 85 -9.99 3.29 -12.09
C LEU A 85 -9.29 2.28 -13.00
N TRP A 86 -8.03 1.97 -12.71
CA TRP A 86 -7.25 1.01 -13.48
C TRP A 86 -7.86 -0.40 -13.43
N SER A 87 -8.16 -0.93 -12.24
CA SER A 87 -8.71 -2.29 -12.09
C SER A 87 -10.09 -2.45 -12.72
N SER A 88 -10.96 -1.45 -12.59
CA SER A 88 -12.27 -1.47 -13.23
C SER A 88 -12.19 -1.37 -14.76
N THR A 89 -11.24 -0.58 -15.28
CA THR A 89 -10.98 -0.45 -16.72
C THR A 89 -10.37 -1.75 -17.27
N TYR A 90 -9.39 -2.32 -16.57
CA TYR A 90 -8.77 -3.59 -16.93
C TYR A 90 -9.80 -4.72 -16.99
N LYS A 91 -10.65 -4.84 -15.96
CA LYS A 91 -11.71 -5.85 -15.89
C LYS A 91 -12.74 -5.73 -17.01
N LYS A 92 -13.03 -4.52 -17.49
CA LYS A 92 -13.91 -4.30 -18.65
C LYS A 92 -13.27 -4.76 -19.97
N GLY A 93 -11.96 -4.63 -20.09
CA GLY A 93 -11.20 -5.07 -21.27
C GLY A 93 -10.89 -6.57 -21.31
N LEU A 94 -11.11 -7.31 -20.21
CA LEU A 94 -10.85 -8.74 -20.14
C LEU A 94 -11.87 -9.55 -20.96
N PRO A 95 -11.42 -10.62 -21.66
CA PRO A 95 -12.32 -11.56 -22.33
C PRO A 95 -13.35 -12.15 -21.36
N LYS A 96 -14.61 -12.25 -21.79
CA LYS A 96 -15.69 -12.83 -20.98
C LYS A 96 -15.85 -14.30 -21.34
N SER A 97 -15.90 -15.18 -20.33
CA SER A 97 -16.22 -16.60 -20.53
C SER A 97 -17.62 -16.77 -21.10
N ILE A 98 -17.75 -17.58 -22.15
CA ILE A 98 -19.05 -18.00 -22.68
C ILE A 98 -19.45 -19.31 -22.02
N GLY A 99 -20.33 -19.23 -21.02
CA GLY A 99 -20.82 -20.39 -20.28
C GLY A 99 -19.69 -21.21 -19.61
N ASN A 100 -19.86 -22.53 -19.55
CA ASN A 100 -18.86 -23.49 -19.00
C ASN A 100 -17.95 -24.09 -20.08
N SER A 101 -17.86 -23.47 -21.26
CA SER A 101 -17.21 -24.08 -22.42
C SER A 101 -15.68 -23.95 -22.43
N GLY A 102 -15.12 -23.15 -21.52
CA GLY A 102 -13.69 -22.80 -21.51
C GLY A 102 -13.28 -21.79 -22.59
N TYR A 103 -14.20 -21.37 -23.46
CA TYR A 103 -13.95 -20.34 -24.46
C TYR A 103 -14.26 -18.94 -23.89
N ALA A 104 -13.36 -18.00 -24.14
CA ALA A 104 -13.54 -16.59 -23.80
C ALA A 104 -13.63 -15.76 -25.08
N VAL A 105 -14.56 -14.80 -25.10
CA VAL A 105 -14.74 -13.88 -26.22
C VAL A 105 -14.39 -12.47 -25.80
N GLN A 106 -13.60 -11.82 -26.63
CA GLN A 106 -13.28 -10.40 -26.52
C GLN A 106 -14.02 -9.67 -27.64
N SER A 107 -14.86 -8.69 -27.28
CA SER A 107 -15.52 -7.84 -28.26
C SER A 107 -14.55 -6.75 -28.73
N ASN A 108 -14.72 -6.27 -29.96
CA ASN A 108 -14.02 -5.05 -30.42
C ASN A 108 -14.34 -3.84 -29.52
N MET A 109 -15.47 -3.86 -28.81
CA MET A 109 -15.81 -2.83 -27.82
C MET A 109 -14.97 -2.90 -26.53
N ASP A 110 -14.32 -4.04 -26.26
CA ASP A 110 -13.52 -4.24 -25.05
C ASP A 110 -12.05 -3.78 -25.23
N ILE A 111 -11.57 -3.70 -26.48
CA ILE A 111 -10.20 -3.31 -26.85
C ILE A 111 -9.80 -1.93 -26.32
N PRO A 112 -10.62 -0.86 -26.46
CA PRO A 112 -10.24 0.48 -25.98
C PRO A 112 -10.07 0.55 -24.46
N PHE A 113 -10.80 -0.28 -23.70
CA PHE A 113 -10.63 -0.37 -22.25
C PHE A 113 -9.30 -1.02 -21.89
N LEU A 114 -8.91 -2.08 -22.59
CA LEU A 114 -7.62 -2.73 -22.34
C LEU A 114 -6.44 -1.80 -22.68
N GLU A 115 -6.52 -1.04 -23.77
CA GLU A 115 -5.52 -0.04 -24.15
C GLU A 115 -5.41 1.05 -23.08
N LYS A 116 -6.54 1.62 -22.65
CA LYS A 116 -6.57 2.61 -21.57
C LYS A 116 -6.01 2.07 -20.25
N ALA A 117 -6.27 0.80 -19.92
CA ALA A 117 -5.71 0.19 -18.72
C ALA A 117 -4.19 0.00 -18.82
N LYS A 118 -3.64 -0.23 -20.02
CA LYS A 118 -2.19 -0.28 -20.26
C LYS A 118 -1.53 1.09 -20.15
N GLU A 119 -2.25 2.16 -20.48
CA GLU A 119 -1.78 3.54 -20.30
C GLU A 119 -1.78 3.97 -18.83
N LEU A 120 -2.82 3.58 -18.08
CA LEU A 120 -2.97 3.91 -16.66
C LEU A 120 -2.00 3.15 -15.74
N GLU A 121 -1.54 1.96 -16.15
CA GLU A 121 -0.69 1.13 -15.29
C GLU A 121 0.66 1.80 -14.94
N PRO A 122 1.43 2.34 -15.90
CA PRO A 122 2.66 3.08 -15.61
C PRO A 122 2.44 4.30 -14.70
N GLU A 123 1.32 5.01 -14.87
CA GLU A 123 1.00 6.16 -14.01
C GLU A 123 0.75 5.73 -12.56
N LEU A 124 0.03 4.62 -12.37
CA LEU A 124 -0.15 4.01 -11.05
C LEU A 124 1.18 3.59 -10.42
N ASP A 125 2.11 3.04 -11.21
CA ASP A 125 3.45 2.66 -10.73
C ASP A 125 4.26 3.87 -10.26
N VAL A 126 4.21 4.98 -11.00
CA VAL A 126 4.85 6.23 -10.60
C VAL A 126 4.34 6.71 -9.25
N GLU A 127 3.02 6.65 -9.03
CA GLU A 127 2.40 7.07 -7.77
C GLU A 127 2.80 6.17 -6.59
N ILE A 128 2.88 4.85 -6.79
CA ILE A 128 3.36 3.89 -5.79
C ILE A 128 4.84 4.13 -5.45
N ILE A 129 5.67 4.41 -6.46
CA ILE A 129 7.09 4.76 -6.23
C ILE A 129 7.20 6.04 -5.39
N GLN A 130 6.41 7.06 -5.71
CA GLN A 130 6.41 8.30 -4.93
C GLN A 130 5.96 8.09 -3.49
N LEU A 131 4.96 7.23 -3.25
CA LEU A 131 4.56 6.83 -1.89
C LEU A 131 5.72 6.18 -1.14
N ASN A 132 6.45 5.26 -1.78
CA ASN A 132 7.61 4.59 -1.19
C ASN A 132 8.70 5.61 -0.81
N GLU A 133 8.96 6.61 -1.64
CA GLU A 133 9.89 7.68 -1.31
C GLU A 133 9.43 8.53 -0.10
N ILE A 134 8.14 8.88 -0.02
CA ILE A 134 7.58 9.56 1.17
C ILE A 134 7.81 8.71 2.42
N MET A 135 7.46 7.43 2.39
CA MET A 135 7.65 6.49 3.49
C MET A 135 9.12 6.37 3.91
N LYS A 136 10.06 6.29 2.94
CA LYS A 136 11.50 6.26 3.22
C LYS A 136 11.98 7.53 3.91
N THR A 137 11.53 8.70 3.44
CA THR A 137 11.93 9.98 4.05
C THR A 137 11.43 10.10 5.49
N GLU A 138 10.21 9.64 5.77
CA GLU A 138 9.62 9.63 7.10
C GLU A 138 10.38 8.69 8.05
N LEU A 139 10.66 7.45 7.62
CA LEU A 139 11.47 6.50 8.37
C LEU A 139 12.89 7.03 8.63
N ALA A 140 13.51 7.68 7.64
CA ALA A 140 14.84 8.27 7.80
C ALA A 140 14.85 9.40 8.83
N SER A 141 13.81 10.24 8.85
CA SER A 141 13.61 11.30 9.85
C SER A 141 13.46 10.71 11.25
N MET A 142 12.60 9.70 11.40
CA MET A 142 12.37 9.03 12.68
C MET A 142 13.64 8.35 13.21
N LYS A 143 14.41 7.70 12.33
CA LYS A 143 15.69 7.07 12.67
C LYS A 143 16.74 8.06 13.16
N LYS A 144 16.77 9.28 12.61
CA LYS A 144 17.67 10.35 13.09
C LYS A 144 17.31 10.79 14.50
N ASN A 145 16.02 10.80 14.86
CA ASN A 145 15.53 11.20 16.20
C ASN A 145 15.72 10.12 17.29
N ILE A 146 16.17 8.92 16.90
CA ILE A 146 16.51 7.80 17.80
C ILE A 146 18.02 7.76 18.09
N ARG A 147 18.86 8.31 17.20
CA ARG A 147 20.30 8.45 17.40
C ARG A 147 20.64 9.63 18.31
#